data_AF-A0A8D8BN27-F1
#
_entry.id   AF-A0A8D8BN27-F1
#
_cell.length_a   1.000
_cell.length_b   1.000
_cell.length_c   1.000
_cell.angle_alpha   90.00
_cell.angle_beta   90.00
_cell.angle_gamma   90.00
#
_symmetry.space_group_name_H-M   'P 1'
#
loop_
_entity.id
_entity.type
_entity.pdbx_description
1 polymer ?
#
loop_
_entity_poly.entity_id
_entity_poly.type
_entity_poly.pdbx_seq_one_letter_code
_entity_poly.pdbx_strand_id
1 'polypeptide(L)'
;ALRDERGQLRFRAKRALNATVQLEASGKWPEQLEAIRRLKTAFYLKIAEALRMNKDASVKVVPQASSQFLDVLYEGYLFRFHIVHQREINLLREYLSENKITKLYRDSDRSIQLEMRATILPKLTSILHGLHQQHFSFGSVTAMAKRWLYSQLIDP
;
A
#
# COMPACT_ATOMS: atom_id res chain seq x y z
N ALA A 1 15.45 -13.10 -5.88
CA ALA A 1 15.47 -12.98 -4.41
C ALA A 1 16.75 -13.65 -3.91
N LEU A 2 17.48 -13.00 -3.00
CA LEU A 2 18.66 -13.60 -2.36
C LEU A 2 18.20 -14.18 -1.02
N ARG A 3 18.69 -15.37 -0.65
CA ARG A 3 18.49 -15.89 0.71
C ARG A 3 19.55 -15.25 1.61
N ASP A 4 19.10 -14.60 2.69
CA ASP A 4 19.94 -14.11 3.78
C ASP A 4 20.55 -15.30 4.54
N GLU A 5 21.57 -15.06 5.37
CA GLU A 5 22.25 -16.08 6.18
C GLU A 5 21.29 -16.82 7.14
N ARG A 6 20.12 -16.22 7.41
CA ARG A 6 19.02 -16.80 8.21
C ARG A 6 18.00 -17.58 7.38
N GLY A 7 18.26 -17.83 6.10
CA GLY A 7 17.34 -18.47 5.17
C GLY A 7 16.14 -17.62 4.74
N GLN A 8 16.09 -16.34 5.15
CA GLN A 8 15.01 -15.41 4.79
C GLN A 8 15.20 -14.88 3.36
N LEU A 9 14.13 -14.87 2.58
CA LEU A 9 14.15 -14.27 1.25
C LEU A 9 14.23 -12.74 1.36
N ARG A 10 15.25 -12.15 0.74
CA ARG A 10 15.34 -10.71 0.50
C ARG A 10 15.03 -10.42 -0.96
N PHE A 11 13.97 -9.66 -1.18
CA PHE A 11 13.68 -9.08 -2.48
C PHE A 11 14.62 -7.88 -2.73
N ARG A 12 15.37 -7.93 -3.81
CA ARG A 12 16.07 -6.77 -4.36
C ARG A 12 15.29 -6.32 -5.59
N ALA A 13 14.58 -5.21 -5.45
CA ALA A 13 13.84 -4.59 -6.56
C ALA A 13 14.15 -3.08 -6.57
N LYS A 14 14.40 -2.53 -7.77
CA LYS A 14 14.66 -1.09 -7.95
C LYS A 14 13.44 -0.24 -7.57
N ARG A 15 12.23 -0.79 -7.75
CA ARG A 15 10.96 -0.15 -7.37
C ARG A 15 9.94 -1.22 -7.00
N ALA A 16 9.18 -0.98 -5.93
CA ALA A 16 8.01 -1.78 -5.58
C ALA A 16 6.74 -1.09 -6.10
N LEU A 17 5.83 -1.86 -6.69
CA LEU A 17 4.52 -1.39 -7.13
C LEU A 17 3.56 -1.47 -5.94
N ASN A 18 3.14 -0.32 -5.42
CA ASN A 18 2.21 -0.27 -4.30
C ASN A 18 0.79 -0.53 -4.79
N ALA A 19 0.08 -1.42 -4.09
CA ALA A 19 -1.32 -1.74 -4.32
C ALA A 19 -2.08 -1.67 -2.98
N THR A 20 -3.31 -1.17 -3.04
CA THR A 20 -4.18 -1.07 -1.87
C THR A 20 -5.25 -2.16 -1.94
N VAL A 21 -5.45 -2.86 -0.83
CA VAL A 21 -6.50 -3.88 -0.67
C VAL A 21 -7.54 -3.31 0.30
N GLN A 22 -8.78 -3.22 -0.17
CA GLN A 22 -9.92 -2.88 0.66
C GLN A 22 -10.68 -4.17 0.99
N LEU A 23 -10.97 -4.36 2.28
CA LEU A 23 -11.77 -5.47 2.77
C LEU A 23 -13.21 -5.01 2.96
N GLU A 24 -14.15 -5.94 2.92
CA GLU A 24 -15.55 -5.65 3.18
C GLU A 24 -15.77 -5.03 4.57
N ALA A 25 -16.82 -4.22 4.68
CA ALA A 25 -17.20 -3.59 5.95
C ALA A 25 -17.66 -4.68 6.93
N SER A 26 -16.89 -4.85 8.01
CA SER A 26 -17.23 -5.77 9.10
C SER A 26 -17.33 -5.02 10.42
N GLY A 27 -18.28 -5.38 11.28
CA GLY A 27 -18.36 -4.84 12.64
C GLY A 27 -17.25 -5.34 13.56
N LYS A 28 -16.51 -6.40 13.17
CA LYS A 28 -15.54 -7.11 14.03
C LYS A 28 -14.16 -6.45 14.11
N TRP A 29 -13.97 -5.25 13.56
CA TRP A 29 -12.68 -4.55 13.64
C TRP A 29 -12.42 -4.03 15.06
N PRO A 30 -11.24 -4.31 15.65
CA PRO A 30 -10.89 -3.83 16.98
C PRO A 30 -10.87 -2.29 17.09
N GLU A 31 -11.02 -1.79 18.32
CA GLU A 31 -10.99 -0.34 18.61
C GLU A 31 -9.57 0.19 18.87
N GLN A 32 -8.62 -0.70 19.12
CA GLN A 32 -7.24 -0.34 19.40
C GLN A 32 -6.37 -0.47 18.15
N LEU A 33 -5.52 0.54 17.90
CA LEU A 33 -4.65 0.58 16.73
C LEU A 33 -3.70 -0.63 16.65
N GLU A 34 -3.17 -1.07 17.79
CA GLU A 34 -2.28 -2.23 17.83
C GLU A 34 -3.01 -3.55 17.48
N ALA A 35 -4.24 -3.71 17.96
CA ALA A 35 -5.07 -4.85 17.61
C ALA A 35 -5.41 -4.87 16.11
N ILE A 36 -5.68 -3.70 15.50
CA ILE A 36 -5.85 -3.58 14.05
C ILE A 36 -4.57 -3.99 13.31
N ARG A 37 -3.38 -3.56 13.75
CA ARG A 37 -2.10 -3.94 13.14
C ARG A 37 -1.85 -5.45 13.20
N ARG A 38 -2.13 -6.08 14.34
CA ARG A 38 -2.01 -7.54 14.50
C ARG A 38 -3.01 -8.28 13.62
N LEU A 39 -4.24 -7.79 13.53
CA LEU A 39 -5.26 -8.37 12.65
C LEU A 39 -4.86 -8.26 11.17
N LYS A 40 -4.34 -7.11 10.72
CA LYS A 40 -3.77 -6.97 9.37
C LYS A 40 -2.63 -7.94 9.11
N THR A 41 -1.74 -8.11 10.09
CA THR A 41 -0.64 -9.08 9.99
C THR A 41 -1.18 -10.50 9.81
N ALA A 42 -2.23 -10.88 10.55
CA ALA A 42 -2.89 -12.17 10.39
C ALA A 42 -3.50 -12.34 8.99
N PHE A 43 -4.13 -11.29 8.44
CA PHE A 43 -4.60 -11.30 7.05
C PHE A 43 -3.47 -11.46 6.04
N TYR A 44 -2.37 -10.70 6.18
CA TYR A 44 -1.21 -10.84 5.29
C TYR A 44 -0.63 -12.25 5.32
N LEU A 45 -0.53 -12.87 6.51
CA LEU A 45 -0.07 -14.25 6.66
C LEU A 45 -1.00 -15.24 5.95
N LYS A 46 -2.33 -15.10 6.13
CA LYS A 46 -3.31 -15.97 5.50
C LYS A 46 -3.33 -15.83 3.98
N ILE A 47 -3.20 -14.61 3.46
CA ILE A 47 -3.08 -14.37 2.00
C ILE A 47 -1.78 -14.98 1.48
N ALA A 48 -0.66 -14.78 2.18
CA ALA A 48 0.62 -15.36 1.78
C ALA A 48 0.61 -16.89 1.79
N GLU A 49 -0.06 -17.50 2.76
CA GLU A 49 -0.28 -18.95 2.85
C GLU A 49 -1.13 -19.44 1.66
N ALA A 50 -2.27 -18.80 1.39
CA ALA A 50 -3.12 -19.14 0.26
C ALA A 50 -2.38 -19.03 -1.09
N LEU A 51 -1.58 -17.98 -1.28
CA LEU A 51 -0.76 -17.80 -2.48
C LEU A 51 0.32 -18.90 -2.63
N ARG A 52 0.86 -19.43 -1.52
CA ARG A 52 1.83 -20.54 -1.55
C ARG A 52 1.17 -21.89 -1.83
N MET A 53 -0.07 -22.07 -1.37
CA MET A 53 -0.84 -23.30 -1.61
C MET A 53 -1.35 -23.40 -3.04
N ASN A 54 -1.42 -22.29 -3.76
CA ASN A 54 -1.76 -22.27 -5.16
C ASN A 54 -0.60 -22.89 -5.97
N LYS A 55 -0.79 -24.14 -6.41
CA LYS A 55 0.24 -25.00 -7.03
C LYS A 55 0.26 -24.90 -8.56
N ASP A 56 -0.29 -23.85 -9.14
CA ASP A 56 -0.19 -23.65 -10.59
C ASP A 56 1.29 -23.50 -10.97
N ALA A 57 1.85 -24.57 -11.54
CA ALA A 57 3.29 -24.69 -11.80
C ALA A 57 3.78 -23.72 -12.90
N SER A 58 2.84 -23.13 -13.64
CA SER A 58 3.09 -22.11 -14.65
C SER A 58 3.48 -20.75 -14.06
N VAL A 59 3.07 -20.44 -12.82
CA VAL A 59 3.25 -19.11 -12.23
C VAL A 59 4.11 -19.17 -10.97
N LYS A 60 5.33 -18.63 -11.05
CA LYS A 60 6.22 -18.51 -9.88
C LYS A 60 5.85 -17.26 -9.07
N VAL A 61 4.93 -17.42 -8.11
CA VAL A 61 4.59 -16.39 -7.12
C VAL A 61 5.38 -16.63 -5.84
N VAL A 62 6.07 -15.60 -5.34
CA VAL A 62 6.79 -15.67 -4.05
C VAL A 62 6.23 -14.61 -3.10
N PRO A 63 5.34 -14.98 -2.15
CA PRO A 63 4.78 -14.05 -1.18
C PRO A 63 5.62 -13.99 0.12
N GLN A 64 5.78 -12.79 0.65
CA GLN A 64 6.44 -12.48 1.92
C GLN A 64 5.57 -11.51 2.72
N ALA A 65 4.97 -12.02 3.79
CA ALA A 65 4.22 -11.19 4.73
C ALA A 65 5.17 -10.50 5.71
N SER A 66 4.92 -9.21 5.95
CA SER A 66 5.52 -8.41 7.02
C SER A 66 4.41 -7.92 7.95
N SER A 67 4.77 -7.30 9.07
CA SER A 67 3.80 -6.73 10.02
C SER A 67 3.04 -5.52 9.46
N GLN A 68 3.58 -4.89 8.41
CA GLN A 68 3.02 -3.65 7.85
C GLN A 68 2.44 -3.82 6.43
N PHE A 69 2.98 -4.76 5.66
CA PHE A 69 2.66 -4.96 4.24
C PHE A 69 2.87 -6.41 3.82
N LEU A 70 2.31 -6.76 2.67
CA LEU A 70 2.54 -8.04 1.99
C LEU A 70 3.28 -7.78 0.69
N ASP A 71 4.51 -8.28 0.58
CA ASP A 71 5.30 -8.21 -0.65
C ASP A 71 5.12 -9.49 -1.46
N VAL A 72 4.79 -9.37 -2.74
CA VAL A 72 4.60 -10.50 -3.67
C VAL A 72 5.50 -10.28 -4.89
N LEU A 73 6.43 -11.19 -5.11
CA LEU A 73 7.24 -11.22 -6.32
C LEU A 73 6.53 -12.08 -7.37
N TYR A 74 6.25 -11.47 -8.52
CA TYR A 74 5.60 -12.09 -9.68
C TYR A 74 6.36 -11.68 -10.94
N GLU A 75 6.87 -12.65 -11.71
CA GLU A 75 7.58 -12.41 -12.99
C GLU A 75 8.69 -11.32 -12.93
N GLY A 76 9.37 -11.20 -11.79
CA GLY A 76 10.43 -10.19 -11.58
C GLY A 76 9.92 -8.81 -11.13
N TYR A 77 8.61 -8.61 -11.07
CA TYR A 77 7.96 -7.44 -10.50
C TYR A 77 7.64 -7.66 -9.02
N LEU A 78 7.93 -6.66 -8.19
CA LEU A 78 7.62 -6.66 -6.78
C LEU A 78 6.35 -5.83 -6.53
N PHE A 79 5.29 -6.49 -6.10
CA PHE A 79 4.04 -5.85 -5.68
C PHE A 79 4.00 -5.77 -4.16
N ARG A 80 3.71 -4.58 -3.64
CA ARG A 80 3.54 -4.33 -2.21
C ARG A 80 2.08 -4.03 -1.92
N PHE A 81 1.42 -4.94 -1.23
CA PHE A 81 0.03 -4.83 -0.85
C PHE A 81 -0.11 -4.21 0.54
N HIS A 82 -0.99 -3.24 0.63
CA HIS A 82 -1.40 -2.59 1.87
C HIS A 82 -2.89 -2.79 2.10
N ILE A 83 -3.26 -3.46 3.18
CA ILE A 83 -4.65 -3.51 3.63
C ILE A 83 -4.95 -2.18 4.30
N VAL A 84 -5.98 -1.48 3.81
CA VAL A 84 -6.42 -0.19 4.38
C VAL A 84 -7.89 -0.29 4.78
N HIS A 85 -8.21 0.25 5.94
CA HIS A 85 -9.56 0.22 6.49
C HIS A 85 -9.94 1.60 7.06
N GLN A 86 -11.15 2.07 6.76
CA GLN A 86 -11.59 3.43 7.13
C GLN A 86 -11.53 3.69 8.64
N ARG A 87 -11.83 2.67 9.46
CA ARG A 87 -11.78 2.78 10.94
C ARG A 87 -10.39 3.12 11.46
N GLU A 88 -9.32 2.65 10.81
CA GLU A 88 -7.95 2.97 11.21
C GLU A 88 -7.61 4.44 10.92
N ILE A 89 -8.10 4.99 9.81
CA ILE A 89 -7.94 6.42 9.49
C ILE A 89 -8.59 7.26 10.59
N ASN A 90 -9.82 6.90 10.99
CA ASN A 90 -10.54 7.61 12.03
C ASN A 90 -9.86 7.53 13.41
N LEU A 91 -9.26 6.38 13.76
CA LEU A 91 -8.52 6.21 15.02
C LEU A 91 -7.18 6.95 15.04
N LEU A 92 -6.58 7.23 13.87
CA LEU A 92 -5.34 7.98 13.74
C LEU A 92 -5.56 9.50 13.76
N ARG A 93 -6.80 9.97 13.64
CA ARG A 93 -7.14 11.38 13.81
C ARG A 93 -7.13 11.73 15.30
N GLU A 94 -6.38 12.76 15.67
CA GLU A 94 -6.26 13.19 17.06
C GLU A 94 -7.49 14.02 17.45
N TYR A 95 -8.05 13.76 18.63
CA TYR A 95 -9.14 14.58 19.17
C TYR A 95 -8.55 15.88 19.73
N LEU A 96 -9.04 17.03 19.29
CA LEU A 96 -8.62 18.35 19.79
C LEU A 96 -9.26 18.72 21.13
N SER A 97 -10.25 17.97 21.60
CA SER A 97 -10.97 18.24 22.85
C SER A 97 -10.71 17.15 23.87
N GLU A 98 -10.29 17.55 25.07
CA GLU A 98 -10.04 16.71 26.24
C GLU A 98 -11.30 15.95 26.69
N ASN A 99 -12.49 16.50 26.38
CA ASN A 99 -13.78 15.93 26.75
C ASN A 99 -14.39 15.00 25.67
N LYS A 100 -13.75 14.77 24.51
CA LYS A 100 -14.27 13.89 23.42
C LYS A 100 -15.70 14.20 22.90
N ILE A 101 -16.33 15.29 23.32
CA ILE A 101 -17.73 15.64 22.97
C ILE A 101 -17.81 16.36 21.62
N THR A 102 -16.80 17.16 21.26
CA THR A 102 -16.79 17.89 19.99
C THR A 102 -15.98 17.10 18.96
N LYS A 103 -16.58 16.80 17.80
CA LYS A 103 -15.93 16.17 16.62
C LYS A 103 -14.90 17.10 15.95
N LEU A 104 -14.10 17.83 16.72
CA LEU A 104 -12.93 18.54 16.18
C LEU A 104 -11.77 17.54 16.14
N TYR A 105 -11.48 17.06 14.93
CA TYR A 105 -10.37 16.19 14.65
C TYR A 105 -9.21 17.02 14.09
N ARG A 106 -8.00 16.76 14.58
CA ARG A 106 -6.76 17.19 13.92
C ARG A 106 -6.25 16.02 13.09
N ASP A 107 -6.06 16.23 11.80
CA ASP A 107 -5.39 15.26 10.97
C ASP A 107 -3.91 15.16 11.37
N SER A 108 -3.47 13.95 11.68
CA SER A 108 -2.06 13.65 11.93
C SER A 108 -1.39 13.31 10.60
N ASP A 109 -0.07 13.49 10.51
CA ASP A 109 0.66 13.11 9.29
C ASP A 109 0.43 11.64 8.89
N ARG A 110 0.22 10.77 9.89
CA ARG A 110 -0.09 9.36 9.67
C ARG A 110 -1.50 9.14 9.15
N SER A 111 -2.51 9.90 9.61
CA SER A 111 -3.87 9.80 9.08
C SER A 111 -3.92 10.27 7.63
N ILE A 112 -3.25 11.39 7.31
CA ILE A 112 -3.16 11.94 5.96
C ILE A 112 -2.48 10.94 5.01
N GLN A 113 -1.34 10.37 5.40
CA GLN A 113 -0.64 9.39 4.56
C GLN A 113 -1.49 8.13 4.31
N LEU A 114 -2.26 7.69 5.31
CA LEU A 114 -3.13 6.53 5.16
C LEU A 114 -4.31 6.83 4.24
N GLU A 115 -4.97 7.98 4.41
CA GLU A 115 -6.06 8.45 3.56
C GLU A 115 -5.60 8.68 2.10
N MET A 116 -4.41 9.25 1.92
CA MET A 116 -3.76 9.40 0.63
C MET A 116 -3.61 8.04 -0.08
N ARG A 117 -3.14 7.01 0.61
CA ARG A 117 -3.01 5.65 0.06
C ARG A 117 -4.33 4.92 -0.14
N ALA A 118 -5.32 5.19 0.72
CA ALA A 118 -6.62 4.53 0.70
C ALA A 118 -7.48 4.96 -0.48
N THR A 119 -7.56 6.28 -0.69
CA THR A 119 -8.62 6.92 -1.47
C THR A 119 -8.06 7.81 -2.57
N ILE A 120 -7.10 8.66 -2.22
CA ILE A 120 -6.62 9.71 -3.13
C ILE A 120 -5.77 9.10 -4.26
N LEU A 121 -4.77 8.29 -3.94
CA LEU A 121 -3.88 7.67 -4.92
C LEU A 121 -4.62 6.77 -5.92
N PRO A 122 -5.51 5.84 -5.50
CA PRO A 122 -6.28 5.05 -6.46
C PRO A 122 -7.13 5.90 -7.40
N LYS A 123 -7.78 6.96 -6.89
CA LYS A 123 -8.57 7.89 -7.69
C LYS A 123 -7.70 8.65 -8.69
N LEU A 124 -6.55 9.17 -8.25
CA LEU A 124 -5.59 9.84 -9.11
C LEU A 124 -5.06 8.91 -10.20
N THR A 125 -4.66 7.68 -9.86
CA THR A 125 -4.19 6.70 -10.85
C THR A 125 -5.26 6.41 -11.89
N SER A 126 -6.53 6.29 -11.49
CA SER A 126 -7.65 6.09 -12.42
C SER A 126 -7.85 7.27 -13.37
N ILE A 127 -7.84 8.51 -12.83
CA ILE A 127 -7.98 9.73 -13.65
C ILE A 127 -6.82 9.87 -14.64
N LEU A 128 -5.57 9.68 -14.16
CA LEU A 128 -4.38 9.76 -15.00
C LEU A 128 -4.37 8.66 -16.07
N HIS A 129 -4.84 7.46 -15.73
CA HIS A 129 -5.01 6.39 -16.71
C HIS A 129 -6.02 6.79 -17.79
N GLY A 130 -7.18 7.34 -17.41
CA GLY A 130 -8.16 7.87 -18.36
C GLY A 130 -7.58 8.94 -19.28
N LEU A 131 -6.82 9.89 -18.72
CA LEU A 131 -6.15 10.93 -19.50
C LEU A 131 -5.13 10.34 -20.50
N HIS A 132 -4.38 9.32 -20.09
CA HIS A 132 -3.43 8.65 -20.97
C HIS A 132 -4.12 7.92 -22.14
N GLN A 133 -5.30 7.33 -21.90
CA GLN A 133 -6.08 6.69 -22.97
C GLN A 133 -6.60 7.71 -23.99
N GLN A 134 -6.91 8.95 -23.56
CA GLN A 134 -7.29 10.03 -24.47
C GLN A 134 -6.08 10.66 -25.17
N HIS A 135 -4.93 10.71 -24.48
CA HIS A 135 -3.69 11.29 -24.97
C HIS A 135 -2.52 10.33 -24.76
N PHE A 136 -2.25 9.49 -25.76
CA PHE A 136 -1.18 8.47 -25.69
C PHE A 136 0.22 9.07 -25.45
N SER A 137 0.47 10.31 -25.87
CA SER A 137 1.73 11.02 -25.62
C SER A 137 1.91 11.49 -24.18
N PHE A 138 0.84 11.51 -23.36
CA PHE A 138 0.89 12.02 -21.99
C PHE A 138 1.95 11.31 -21.15
N GLY A 139 1.96 9.97 -21.13
CA GLY A 139 2.87 9.19 -20.29
C GLY A 139 4.35 9.42 -20.62
N SER A 140 4.70 9.46 -21.91
CA SER A 140 6.09 9.68 -22.35
C SER A 140 6.55 11.12 -22.08
N VAL A 141 5.69 12.12 -22.33
CA VAL A 141 5.99 13.53 -22.05
C VAL A 141 6.17 13.78 -20.55
N THR A 142 5.30 13.22 -19.70
CA THR A 142 5.47 13.32 -18.24
C THR A 142 6.76 12.66 -17.78
N ALA A 143 7.14 11.51 -18.35
CA ALA A 143 8.42 10.86 -18.03
C ALA A 143 9.63 11.71 -18.45
N MET A 144 9.58 12.36 -19.62
CA MET A 144 10.63 13.29 -20.07
C MET A 144 10.71 14.52 -19.17
N ALA A 145 9.59 15.14 -18.84
CA ALA A 145 9.54 16.28 -17.93
C ALA A 145 10.09 15.92 -16.55
N LYS A 146 9.72 14.75 -16.00
CA LYS A 146 10.25 14.25 -14.74
C LYS A 146 11.75 14.01 -14.80
N ARG A 147 12.26 13.42 -15.88
CA ARG A 147 13.71 13.24 -16.09
C ARG A 147 14.44 14.58 -16.18
N TRP A 148 13.85 15.58 -16.81
CA TRP A 148 14.41 16.93 -16.87
C TRP A 148 14.46 17.55 -15.47
N LEU A 149 13.39 17.47 -14.67
CA LEU A 149 13.39 17.95 -13.28
C LEU A 149 14.47 17.28 -12.42
N TYR A 150 14.66 15.96 -12.57
CA TYR A 150 15.75 15.23 -11.90
C TYR A 150 17.14 15.74 -12.31
N SER A 151 17.33 16.09 -13.58
CA SER A 151 18.60 16.66 -14.06
C SER A 151 18.92 18.03 -13.45
N GLN A 152 17.87 18.76 -13.04
CA GLN A 152 17.98 20.07 -12.38
C GLN A 152 17.99 19.97 -10.85
N LEU A 153 17.94 18.76 -10.29
CA LEU A 153 17.87 18.50 -8.84
C LEU A 153 16.66 19.18 -8.15
N ILE A 154 15.57 19.41 -8.89
CA ILE A 154 14.35 20.03 -8.36
C ILE A 154 13.45 18.98 -7.70
N ASP A 155 13.37 17.79 -8.30
CA ASP A 155 12.62 16.65 -7.77
C ASP A 155 13.63 15.69 -7.10
N PRO A 156 13.47 15.34 -5.82
CA PRO A 156 14.37 14.43 -5.10
C PRO A 156 14.23 12.94 -5.49
#